data_AF-U5TXD5-F1
#
_entry.id   AF-U5TXD5-F1
#
_cell.length_a   1.000
_cell.length_b   1.000
_cell.length_c   1.000
_cell.angle_alpha   90.00
_cell.angle_beta   90.00
_cell.angle_gamma   90.00
#
_symmetry.space_group_name_H-M   'P 1'
#
loop_
_entity.id
_entity.type
_entity.pdbx_description
1 polymer ?
#
loop_
_entity_poly.entity_id
_entity_poly.type
_entity_poly.pdbx_seq_one_letter_code
_entity_poly.pdbx_strand_id
1 'polypeptide(L)'
;MTSFKLVKYTPRIKKKKKLARKVPTDRLLKFERVFKAQKRIHMSVFKAQRVLDEIRWRYYEETVMILNLMPYRASYPILKLVYSAAANATHYRDFDKANLFITKAEVSRGTIMKKFRPRARGRSYSIKKTMCHITIVLNIVKKSK
;
A
#
# COMPACT_ATOMS: atom_id res chain seq x y z
N MET A 1 -41.03 3.35 39.82
CA MET A 1 -40.84 2.15 38.98
C MET A 1 -39.88 2.51 37.87
N THR A 2 -38.61 2.28 38.17
CA THR A 2 -37.45 2.43 37.30
C THR A 2 -37.55 1.48 36.12
N SER A 3 -37.17 1.90 34.91
CA SER A 3 -36.69 0.96 33.90
C SER A 3 -36.01 1.62 32.70
N PHE A 4 -34.71 1.31 32.61
CA PHE A 4 -33.88 1.18 31.40
C PHE A 4 -33.58 2.43 30.56
N LYS A 5 -32.65 3.25 31.07
CA LYS A 5 -31.70 3.99 30.20
C LYS A 5 -30.88 2.95 29.42
N LEU A 6 -31.06 2.90 28.10
CA LEU A 6 -30.19 2.17 27.19
C LEU A 6 -28.74 2.68 27.34
N VAL A 7 -27.90 1.90 28.01
CA VAL A 7 -26.45 2.08 28.00
C VAL A 7 -25.98 1.75 26.59
N LYS A 8 -25.68 2.79 25.79
CA LYS A 8 -25.05 2.64 24.48
C LYS A 8 -23.65 2.04 24.69
N TYR A 9 -23.51 0.72 24.56
CA TYR A 9 -22.21 0.07 24.51
C TYR A 9 -21.58 0.33 23.14
N THR A 10 -20.85 1.44 23.02
CA THR A 10 -19.94 1.65 21.89
C THR A 10 -18.66 0.85 22.17
N PRO A 11 -18.29 -0.15 21.33
CA PRO A 11 -17.04 -0.84 21.54
C PRO A 11 -15.89 0.16 21.35
N ARG A 12 -15.16 0.40 22.44
CA ARG A 12 -13.93 1.18 22.49
C ARG A 12 -12.89 0.46 21.64
N ILE A 13 -12.87 0.75 20.33
CA ILE A 13 -11.83 0.31 19.41
C ILE A 13 -10.51 0.74 20.05
N LYS A 14 -9.74 -0.22 20.58
CA LYS A 14 -8.42 0.04 21.15
C LYS A 14 -7.61 0.71 20.05
N LYS A 15 -7.29 2.00 20.21
CA LYS A 15 -6.27 2.67 19.41
C LYS A 15 -5.01 1.80 19.53
N LYS A 16 -4.66 1.05 18.49
CA LYS A 16 -3.32 0.46 18.39
C LYS A 16 -2.35 1.62 18.61
N LYS A 17 -1.57 1.58 19.70
CA LYS A 17 -0.34 2.36 19.81
C LYS A 17 0.42 2.09 18.50
N LYS A 18 0.50 3.06 17.60
CA LYS A 18 1.51 3.00 16.55
C LYS A 18 2.82 2.89 17.31
N LEU A 19 3.52 1.75 17.25
CA LEU A 19 4.96 1.78 17.47
C LEU A 19 5.44 2.89 16.54
N ALA A 20 6.04 3.94 17.11
CA ALA A 20 6.69 4.97 16.35
C ALA A 20 7.75 4.25 15.52
N ARG A 21 7.41 3.92 14.26
CA ARG A 21 8.41 3.51 13.28
C ARG A 21 9.37 4.68 13.28
N LYS A 22 10.64 4.45 13.64
CA LYS A 22 11.69 5.46 13.52
C LYS A 22 11.62 5.97 12.08
N VAL A 23 10.93 7.09 11.87
CA VAL A 23 11.23 7.95 10.75
C VAL A 23 12.69 8.30 11.00
N PRO A 24 13.61 8.16 10.03
CA PRO A 24 14.93 8.73 10.21
C PRO A 24 14.73 10.22 10.51
N THR A 25 14.74 10.61 11.78
CA THR A 25 14.75 11.99 12.26
C THR A 25 16.15 12.57 12.16
N ASP A 26 16.92 12.05 11.21
CA ASP A 26 18.26 12.48 10.91
C ASP A 26 18.14 13.38 9.69
N ARG A 27 18.15 14.67 10.04
CA ARG A 27 18.08 15.87 9.21
C ARG A 27 18.72 15.64 7.83
N LEU A 28 17.96 15.96 6.78
CA LEU A 28 18.38 16.03 5.37
C LEU A 28 18.78 14.69 4.71
N LEU A 29 17.85 13.74 4.61
CA LEU A 29 17.88 12.81 3.48
C LEU A 29 17.67 13.59 2.18
N LYS A 30 18.77 14.06 1.56
CA LYS A 30 18.75 14.51 0.17
C LYS A 30 18.42 13.31 -0.70
N PHE A 31 17.14 13.19 -1.07
CA PHE A 31 16.71 12.21 -2.05
C PHE A 31 17.26 12.64 -3.41
N GLU A 32 18.36 12.03 -3.80
CA GLU A 32 19.10 12.42 -5.00
C GLU A 32 18.29 12.12 -6.26
N ARG A 33 17.67 10.93 -6.33
CA ARG A 33 16.94 10.45 -7.51
C ARG A 33 15.75 9.59 -7.11
N VAL A 34 14.71 9.66 -7.94
CA VAL A 34 13.37 9.13 -7.69
C VAL A 34 13.02 8.13 -8.79
N PHE A 35 12.85 6.86 -8.43
CA PHE A 35 12.41 5.81 -9.37
C PHE A 35 10.94 5.49 -9.14
N LYS A 36 10.13 5.61 -10.19
CA LYS A 36 8.69 5.38 -10.14
C LYS A 36 8.34 4.09 -10.87
N ALA A 37 7.53 3.25 -10.25
CA ALA A 37 6.87 2.13 -10.90
C ALA A 37 5.37 2.22 -10.71
N GLN A 38 4.61 1.93 -11.77
CA GLN A 38 3.15 2.01 -11.77
C GLN A 38 2.53 0.76 -12.39
N LYS A 39 1.45 0.25 -11.78
CA LYS A 39 0.71 -0.90 -12.32
C LYS A 39 -0.79 -0.78 -12.09
N ARG A 40 -1.56 -1.22 -13.10
CA ARG A 40 -3.02 -1.30 -13.07
C ARG A 40 -3.44 -2.69 -12.61
N ILE A 41 -4.31 -2.78 -11.61
CA ILE A 41 -4.73 -4.06 -11.03
C ILE A 41 -6.25 -4.05 -10.85
N HIS A 42 -6.89 -5.21 -11.09
CA HIS A 42 -8.29 -5.43 -10.79
C HIS A 42 -8.49 -5.76 -9.31
N MET A 43 -8.41 -4.73 -8.46
CA MET A 43 -8.61 -4.87 -7.03
C MET A 43 -9.25 -3.61 -6.44
N SER A 44 -9.94 -3.76 -5.30
CA SER A 44 -10.38 -2.60 -4.53
C SER A 44 -9.19 -1.86 -3.92
N VAL A 45 -9.24 -0.53 -3.97
CA VAL A 45 -8.23 0.39 -3.42
C VAL A 45 -7.89 0.02 -1.98
N PHE A 46 -8.90 -0.20 -1.13
CA PHE A 46 -8.70 -0.50 0.29
C PHE A 46 -7.94 -1.80 0.56
N LYS A 47 -8.09 -2.81 -0.31
CA LYS A 47 -7.37 -4.10 -0.17
C LYS A 47 -5.89 -3.94 -0.50
N ALA A 48 -5.58 -3.17 -1.54
CA ALA A 48 -4.20 -2.86 -1.91
C ALA A 48 -3.55 -1.91 -0.89
N GLN A 49 -4.29 -0.91 -0.41
CA GLN A 49 -3.78 0.09 0.51
C GLN A 49 -3.38 -0.50 1.86
N ARG A 50 -4.11 -1.50 2.36
CA ARG A 50 -3.73 -2.28 3.55
C ARG A 50 -2.31 -2.82 3.48
N VAL A 51 -1.88 -3.29 2.30
CA VAL A 51 -0.51 -3.82 2.11
C VAL A 51 0.48 -2.67 1.94
N LEU A 52 0.12 -1.62 1.19
CA LEU A 52 1.02 -0.48 0.99
C LEU A 52 1.35 0.29 2.28
N ASP A 53 0.41 0.37 3.21
CA ASP A 53 0.63 1.04 4.50
C ASP A 53 1.70 0.31 5.37
N GLU A 54 1.91 -0.98 5.13
CA GLU A 54 2.94 -1.75 5.83
C GLU A 54 4.34 -1.56 5.23
N ILE A 55 4.45 -1.43 3.92
CA ILE A 55 5.73 -1.28 3.21
C ILE A 55 6.22 0.17 3.14
N ARG A 56 5.35 1.15 3.45
CA ARG A 56 5.72 2.57 3.42
C ARG A 56 6.81 2.84 4.47
N TRP A 57 7.84 3.58 4.07
CA TRP A 57 9.00 3.94 4.91
C TRP A 57 9.88 2.75 5.31
N ARG A 58 10.08 1.79 4.40
CA ARG A 58 10.96 0.64 4.62
C ARG A 58 12.03 0.53 3.55
N TYR A 59 13.12 -0.13 3.91
CA TYR A 59 14.14 -0.56 2.97
C TYR A 59 13.60 -1.66 2.04
N TYR A 60 14.25 -1.79 0.88
CA TYR A 60 13.87 -2.76 -0.14
C TYR A 60 13.91 -4.21 0.36
N GLU A 61 14.99 -4.60 1.05
CA GLU A 61 15.17 -5.98 1.56
C GLU A 61 14.08 -6.38 2.55
N GLU A 62 13.82 -5.52 3.54
CA GLU A 62 12.72 -5.71 4.50
C GLU A 62 11.39 -5.85 3.78
N THR A 63 11.16 -5.02 2.76
CA THR A 63 9.90 -5.02 2.02
C THR A 63 9.67 -6.32 1.28
N VAL A 64 10.70 -6.86 0.61
CA VAL A 64 10.60 -8.14 -0.09
C VAL A 64 10.25 -9.27 0.88
N MET A 65 10.92 -9.31 2.04
CA MET A 65 10.64 -10.31 3.08
C MET A 65 9.20 -10.22 3.59
N ILE A 66 8.74 -9.01 3.93
CA ILE A 66 7.38 -8.76 4.42
C ILE A 66 6.35 -9.17 3.36
N LEU A 67 6.54 -8.78 2.10
CA LEU A 67 5.58 -9.07 1.03
C LEU A 67 5.47 -10.57 0.72
N ASN A 68 6.56 -11.32 0.82
CA ASN A 68 6.55 -12.77 0.61
C ASN A 68 5.76 -13.51 1.69
N LEU A 69 5.82 -13.05 2.94
CA LEU A 69 5.15 -13.68 4.08
C LEU A 69 3.69 -13.22 4.27
N MET A 70 3.25 -12.19 3.55
CA MET A 70 1.90 -11.66 3.72
C MET A 70 0.82 -12.58 3.11
N PRO A 71 -0.27 -12.87 3.85
CA PRO A 71 -1.35 -13.74 3.36
C PRO A 71 -2.31 -13.06 2.37
N TYR A 72 -2.11 -11.77 2.08
CA TYR A 72 -3.04 -11.02 1.25
C TYR A 72 -2.77 -11.23 -0.23
N ARG A 73 -3.80 -11.48 -1.05
CA ARG A 73 -3.67 -11.53 -2.52
C ARG A 73 -3.02 -10.29 -3.15
N ALA A 74 -3.11 -9.14 -2.48
CA ALA A 74 -2.49 -7.89 -2.94
C ALA A 74 -0.95 -7.92 -2.85
N SER A 75 -0.36 -8.81 -2.05
CA SER A 75 1.10 -8.89 -1.87
C SER A 75 1.80 -9.24 -3.18
N TYR A 76 1.32 -10.26 -3.87
CA TYR A 76 1.92 -10.74 -5.13
C TYR A 76 2.07 -9.66 -6.22
N PRO A 77 1.02 -8.90 -6.61
CA PRO A 77 1.17 -7.87 -7.62
C PRO A 77 2.04 -6.69 -7.15
N ILE A 78 2.08 -6.40 -5.84
CA ILE A 78 2.93 -5.37 -5.24
C ILE A 78 4.40 -5.82 -5.24
N LEU A 79 4.67 -7.08 -4.89
CA LEU A 79 6.00 -7.71 -4.94
C LEU A 79 6.59 -7.61 -6.35
N LYS A 80 5.82 -7.99 -7.38
CA LYS A 80 6.25 -7.85 -8.78
C LYS A 80 6.54 -6.39 -9.16
N LEU A 81 5.80 -5.44 -8.60
CA LEU A 81 6.02 -4.01 -8.84
C LEU A 81 7.32 -3.52 -8.18
N VAL A 82 7.58 -3.95 -6.95
CA VAL A 82 8.79 -3.62 -6.19
C VAL A 82 10.04 -4.20 -6.89
N TYR A 83 9.98 -5.46 -7.34
CA TYR A 83 11.06 -6.05 -8.14
C TYR A 83 11.33 -5.27 -9.43
N SER A 84 10.27 -4.88 -10.15
CA SER A 84 10.42 -4.06 -11.37
C SER A 84 11.02 -2.69 -11.08
N ALA A 85 10.62 -2.04 -9.98
CA ALA A 85 11.17 -0.76 -9.59
C ALA A 85 12.66 -0.86 -9.25
N ALA A 86 13.07 -1.91 -8.53
CA ALA A 86 14.47 -2.17 -8.22
C ALA A 86 15.29 -2.50 -9.46
N ALA A 87 14.77 -3.32 -10.38
CA ALA A 87 15.43 -3.61 -11.65
C ALA A 87 15.65 -2.34 -12.50
N ASN A 88 14.68 -1.42 -12.50
CA ASN A 88 14.84 -0.13 -13.17
C ASN A 88 15.94 0.72 -12.51
N ALA A 89 16.05 0.67 -11.18
CA ALA A 89 17.09 1.36 -10.45
C ALA A 89 18.49 0.79 -10.74
N THR A 90 18.62 -0.55 -10.84
CA THR A 90 19.89 -1.20 -11.18
C THR A 90 20.28 -0.94 -12.64
N HIS A 91 19.35 -1.11 -13.59
CA HIS A 91 19.68 -1.02 -15.02
C HIS A 91 20.15 0.38 -15.44
N TYR A 92 19.55 1.43 -14.89
CA TYR A 92 19.89 2.78 -15.36
C TYR A 92 21.24 3.26 -14.80
N ARG A 93 21.68 2.77 -13.63
CA ARG A 93 22.70 3.46 -12.81
C ARG A 93 23.54 2.56 -11.88
N ASP A 94 23.47 1.24 -12.04
CA ASP A 94 24.26 0.27 -11.27
C ASP A 94 24.20 0.47 -9.74
N PHE A 95 23.04 0.86 -9.23
CA PHE A 95 22.85 1.05 -7.81
C PHE A 95 22.70 -0.29 -7.07
N ASP A 96 23.29 -0.35 -5.89
CA ASP A 96 23.07 -1.48 -4.98
C ASP A 96 21.65 -1.48 -4.41
N LYS A 97 21.02 -2.66 -4.40
CA LYS A 97 19.65 -2.88 -3.95
C LYS A 97 19.49 -2.62 -2.45
N ALA A 98 20.55 -2.82 -1.66
CA ALA A 98 20.54 -2.61 -0.22
C ALA A 98 20.24 -1.14 0.17
N ASN A 99 20.62 -0.19 -0.68
CA ASN A 99 20.46 1.25 -0.43
C ASN A 99 19.12 1.82 -0.91
N LEU A 100 18.24 0.98 -1.48
CA LEU A 100 16.93 1.40 -1.98
C LEU A 100 15.92 1.50 -0.85
N PHE A 101 15.19 2.62 -0.82
CA PHE A 101 14.23 2.94 0.23
C PHE A 101 12.89 3.39 -0.37
N ILE A 102 11.78 2.85 0.15
CA ILE A 102 10.43 3.21 -0.29
C ILE A 102 9.96 4.47 0.45
N THR A 103 9.99 5.61 -0.24
CA THR A 103 9.49 6.88 0.29
C THR A 103 7.99 7.04 0.09
N LYS A 104 7.49 6.73 -1.11
CA LYS A 104 6.07 6.90 -1.43
C LYS A 104 5.48 5.59 -1.96
N ALA A 105 4.39 5.16 -1.33
CA ALA A 105 3.58 4.03 -1.75
C ALA A 105 2.10 4.42 -1.64
N GLU A 106 1.47 4.61 -2.80
CA GLU A 106 0.09 5.10 -2.91
C GLU A 106 -0.77 4.24 -3.85
N VAL A 107 -2.07 4.21 -3.57
CA VAL A 107 -3.08 3.59 -4.43
C VAL A 107 -4.08 4.65 -4.87
N SER A 108 -4.23 4.82 -6.17
CA SER A 108 -5.28 5.65 -6.76
C SER A 108 -6.42 4.78 -7.26
N ARG A 109 -7.63 5.31 -7.20
CA ARG A 109 -8.81 4.69 -7.81
C ARG A 109 -8.66 4.73 -9.33
N GLY A 110 -8.91 3.61 -9.99
CA GLY A 110 -8.94 3.52 -11.45
C GLY A 110 -10.36 3.43 -11.98
N THR A 111 -10.48 3.00 -13.23
CA THR A 111 -11.76 2.82 -13.92
C THR A 111 -12.68 1.85 -13.16
N ILE A 112 -13.98 2.18 -13.10
CA ILE A 112 -15.00 1.34 -12.50
C ILE A 112 -15.93 0.84 -13.60
N MET A 113 -15.90 -0.47 -13.86
CA MET A 113 -16.87 -1.10 -14.75
C MET A 113 -18.15 -1.43 -13.97
N LYS A 114 -19.29 -0.91 -14.43
CA LYS A 114 -20.61 -1.24 -13.88
C LYS A 114 -21.17 -2.46 -14.62
N LYS A 115 -21.68 -3.45 -13.88
CA LYS A 115 -22.38 -4.62 -14.42
C LYS A 115 -23.73 -4.74 -13.69
N PHE A 116 -24.81 -5.00 -14.41
CA PHE A 116 -26.10 -5.23 -13.77
C PHE A 116 -26.22 -6.68 -13.32
N ARG A 117 -26.78 -6.90 -12.12
CA ARG A 117 -27.14 -8.22 -11.62
C ARG A 117 -28.65 -8.26 -11.36
N PRO A 118 -29.39 -9.23 -11.93
CA PRO A 118 -30.81 -9.39 -11.67
C PRO A 118 -31.04 -9.80 -10.21
N ARG A 119 -32.17 -9.37 -9.64
CA ARG A 119 -32.62 -9.65 -8.27
C ARG A 119 -34.12 -9.96 -8.28
N ALA A 120 -34.60 -10.50 -7.15
CA ALA A 120 -36.00 -10.88 -6.99
C ALA A 120 -36.97 -9.71 -7.23
N ARG A 121 -38.20 -10.03 -7.67
CA ARG A 121 -39.30 -9.10 -7.95
C ARG A 121 -38.95 -8.06 -9.04
N GLY A 122 -38.32 -8.49 -10.14
CA GLY A 122 -38.00 -7.62 -11.29
C GLY A 122 -36.97 -6.52 -11.00
N ARG A 123 -36.27 -6.57 -9.87
CA ARG A 123 -35.27 -5.56 -9.49
C ARG A 123 -33.91 -5.86 -10.11
N SER A 124 -33.10 -4.82 -10.35
CA SER A 124 -31.70 -4.97 -10.73
C SER A 124 -30.81 -4.04 -9.91
N TYR A 125 -29.60 -4.51 -9.57
CA TYR A 125 -28.59 -3.70 -8.91
C TYR A 125 -27.29 -3.68 -9.71
N SER A 126 -26.57 -2.57 -9.62
CA SER A 126 -25.25 -2.44 -10.25
C SER A 126 -24.14 -2.99 -9.34
N ILE A 127 -23.33 -3.89 -9.88
CA ILE A 127 -22.07 -4.35 -9.30
C ILE A 127 -20.94 -3.52 -9.91
N LYS A 128 -20.09 -2.96 -9.04
CA LYS A 128 -18.90 -2.20 -9.43
C LYS A 128 -17.68 -3.13 -9.45
N LYS A 129 -17.12 -3.37 -10.63
CA LYS A 129 -15.80 -4.01 -10.80
C LYS A 129 -14.76 -2.91 -10.84
N THR A 130 -14.11 -2.68 -9.71
CA THR A 130 -13.15 -1.60 -9.52
C THR A 130 -11.76 -2.00 -9.99
N MET A 131 -11.07 -1.05 -10.61
CA MET A 131 -9.63 -1.11 -10.84
C MET A 131 -8.91 -0.13 -9.91
N CYS A 132 -7.62 -0.38 -9.69
CA CYS A 132 -6.74 0.52 -8.98
C CYS A 132 -5.41 0.71 -9.73
N HIS A 133 -4.79 1.86 -9.50
CA HIS A 133 -3.44 2.16 -9.92
C HIS A 133 -2.57 2.17 -8.67
N ILE A 134 -1.53 1.34 -8.66
CA ILE A 134 -0.53 1.35 -7.59
C ILE A 134 0.68 2.13 -8.11
N THR A 135 1.16 3.07 -7.30
CA THR A 135 2.38 3.83 -7.56
C THR A 135 3.33 3.60 -6.40
N ILE A 136 4.53 3.12 -6.71
CA ILE A 136 5.64 2.98 -5.74
C ILE A 136 6.79 3.84 -6.23
N VAL A 137 7.38 4.54 -5.28
CA VAL A 137 8.54 5.40 -5.47
C VAL A 137 9.67 4.91 -4.59
N LEU A 138 10.79 4.58 -5.23
CA LEU A 138 12.05 4.24 -4.57
C LEU A 138 13.00 5.43 -4.65
N ASN A 139 13.59 5.76 -3.52
CA ASN A 139 14.68 6.73 -3.45
C ASN A 139 15.94 6.04 -2.92
N ILE A 140 17.07 6.66 -3.20
CA ILE A 140 18.36 6.21 -2.69
C ILE A 140 18.68 7.00 -1.44
N VAL A 141 19.10 6.28 -0.39
CA VAL A 141 19.59 6.89 0.85
C VAL A 141 21.12 6.98 0.76
N LYS A 142 21.67 8.20 0.78
CA LYS A 142 23.09 8.41 1.05
C LYS A 142 23.29 8.48 2.56
N LYS A 143 24.21 7.67 3.11
CA LYS A 143 24.82 7.98 4.41
C LYS A 143 25.73 9.19 4.20
N SER A 144 25.51 10.28 4.95
CA SER A 144 26.52 11.33 5.01
C SER A 144 27.77 10.76 5.67
N LYS A 145 28.93 11.08 5.09
CA LYS A 145 30.23 10.80 5.70
C LYS A 145 30.50 11.79 6.82
#